data_AF-A0A0R2JMJ5-F1
#
_entry.id   AF-A0A0R2JMJ5-F1
#
_cell.length_a   1.000
_cell.length_b   1.000
_cell.length_c   1.000
_cell.angle_alpha   90.00
_cell.angle_beta   90.00
_cell.angle_gamma   90.00
#
_symmetry.space_group_name_H-M   'P 1'
#
loop_
_entity.id
_entity.type
_entity.pdbx_description
1 polymer ?
#
loop_
_entity_poly.entity_id
_entity_poly.type
_entity_poly.pdbx_seq_one_letter_code
_entity_poly.pdbx_strand_id
1 'polypeptide(L)'
;MAKTVTELASELGYTRQYIQKIIKQLPANKKPKKVGNKYKISLQNEAVIKNVIAKSKTKTQTEKTTILHNELSAKDSYIHHLEQENSYLQQQLERSQQLLDHEQQLHLADQKRITQLEKPDTNNQNTKTQADTQQQDDQPKKGFFERLFGK
;
A
#
# COMPACT_ATOMS: atom_id res chain seq x y z
N MET A 1 -60.64 -9.68 -17.28
CA MET A 1 -61.02 -8.37 -16.68
C MET A 1 -59.83 -7.41 -16.79
N ALA A 2 -60.08 -6.12 -16.98
CA ALA A 2 -59.00 -5.11 -17.04
C ALA A 2 -58.87 -4.44 -15.67
N LYS A 3 -57.66 -4.47 -15.10
CA LYS A 3 -57.37 -3.88 -13.79
C LYS A 3 -57.06 -2.39 -13.90
N THR A 4 -57.24 -1.66 -12.81
CA THR A 4 -56.77 -0.29 -12.69
C THR A 4 -55.36 -0.22 -12.13
N VAL A 5 -54.68 0.93 -12.29
CA VAL A 5 -53.35 1.16 -11.68
C VAL A 5 -53.40 1.03 -10.16
N THR A 6 -54.50 1.43 -9.54
CA THR A 6 -54.73 1.35 -8.10
C THR A 6 -54.85 -0.09 -7.61
N GLU A 7 -55.59 -0.93 -8.34
CA GLU A 7 -55.68 -2.36 -8.03
C GLU A 7 -54.33 -3.06 -8.19
N LEU A 8 -53.62 -2.80 -9.31
CA LEU A 8 -52.31 -3.40 -9.54
C LEU A 8 -51.28 -2.96 -8.49
N ALA A 9 -51.32 -1.69 -8.10
CA ALA A 9 -50.43 -1.16 -7.07
C ALA A 9 -50.66 -1.84 -5.72
N SER A 10 -51.93 -2.04 -5.34
CA SER A 10 -52.32 -2.71 -4.09
C SER A 10 -51.92 -4.19 -4.10
N GLU A 11 -52.12 -4.90 -5.22
CA GLU A 11 -51.72 -6.31 -5.38
C GLU A 11 -50.19 -6.49 -5.26
N LEU A 12 -49.43 -5.57 -5.85
CA LEU A 12 -47.96 -5.65 -5.87
C LEU A 12 -47.28 -5.03 -4.65
N GLY A 13 -48.04 -4.42 -3.73
CA GLY A 13 -47.49 -3.71 -2.56
C GLY A 13 -46.68 -2.45 -2.91
N TYR A 14 -46.97 -1.79 -4.04
CA TYR A 14 -46.31 -0.55 -4.46
C TYR A 14 -47.26 0.65 -4.38
N THR A 15 -46.69 1.86 -4.36
CA THR A 15 -47.51 3.07 -4.47
C THR A 15 -48.06 3.22 -5.88
N ARG A 16 -49.25 3.82 -5.99
CA ARG A 16 -49.87 4.15 -7.28
C ARG A 16 -48.94 4.97 -8.16
N GLN A 17 -48.24 5.94 -7.56
CA GLN A 17 -47.29 6.83 -8.25
C GLN A 17 -46.12 6.04 -8.84
N TYR A 18 -45.60 5.04 -8.11
CA TYR A 18 -44.51 4.20 -8.59
C TYR A 18 -44.93 3.38 -9.82
N ILE A 19 -46.11 2.74 -9.79
CA ILE A 19 -46.63 2.02 -10.97
C ILE A 19 -46.88 2.97 -12.14
N GLN A 20 -47.37 4.19 -11.89
CA GLN A 20 -47.50 5.21 -12.94
C GLN A 20 -46.15 5.62 -13.54
N LYS A 21 -45.11 5.75 -12.72
CA LYS A 21 -43.74 6.03 -13.18
C LYS A 21 -43.22 4.91 -14.07
N ILE A 22 -43.38 3.65 -13.66
CA ILE A 22 -43.03 2.47 -14.47
C ILE A 22 -43.75 2.52 -15.82
N ILE A 23 -45.08 2.75 -15.81
CA ILE A 23 -45.88 2.84 -17.05
C ILE A 23 -45.39 3.96 -17.97
N LYS A 24 -45.00 5.12 -17.43
CA LYS A 24 -44.46 6.23 -18.23
C LYS A 24 -43.14 5.86 -18.92
N GLN A 25 -42.30 5.06 -18.26
CA GLN A 25 -41.00 4.59 -18.73
C GLN A 25 -41.08 3.43 -19.75
N LEU A 26 -42.24 2.78 -19.90
CA LEU A 26 -42.43 1.75 -20.93
C LEU A 26 -42.32 2.34 -22.34
N PRO A 27 -41.91 1.57 -23.36
CA PRO A 27 -41.98 2.00 -24.75
C PRO A 27 -43.44 2.09 -25.21
N ALA A 28 -43.74 2.96 -26.18
CA ALA A 28 -45.11 3.28 -26.59
C ALA A 28 -45.95 2.05 -26.97
N ASN A 29 -45.34 1.04 -27.58
CA ASN A 29 -45.98 -0.21 -27.97
C ASN A 29 -46.38 -1.14 -26.80
N LYS A 30 -45.82 -0.93 -25.61
CA LYS A 30 -46.10 -1.74 -24.41
C LYS A 30 -46.86 -0.95 -23.33
N LYS A 31 -47.28 0.28 -23.63
CA LYS A 31 -48.04 1.11 -22.68
C LYS A 31 -49.50 0.62 -22.59
N PRO A 32 -50.07 0.55 -21.39
CA PRO A 32 -51.50 0.32 -21.24
C PRO A 32 -52.31 1.42 -21.93
N LYS A 33 -53.42 1.03 -22.57
CA LYS A 33 -54.34 1.99 -23.17
C LYS A 33 -55.03 2.83 -22.08
N LYS A 34 -55.22 4.11 -22.35
CA LYS A 34 -56.04 4.98 -21.51
C LYS A 34 -57.50 4.89 -21.93
N VAL A 35 -58.40 4.81 -20.95
CA VAL A 35 -59.83 5.02 -21.15
C VAL A 35 -60.21 6.21 -20.27
N GLY A 36 -60.50 7.34 -20.91
CA GLY A 36 -60.52 8.65 -20.25
C GLY A 36 -59.17 8.98 -19.59
N ASN A 37 -59.21 9.42 -18.33
CA ASN A 37 -58.01 9.81 -17.57
C ASN A 37 -57.32 8.67 -16.82
N LYS A 38 -57.74 7.41 -17.02
CA LYS A 38 -57.23 6.24 -16.28
C LYS A 38 -56.63 5.20 -17.23
N TYR A 39 -55.53 4.57 -16.84
CA TYR A 39 -54.96 3.44 -17.57
C TYR A 39 -55.77 2.18 -17.29
N LYS A 40 -56.12 1.44 -18.35
CA LYS A 40 -56.65 0.07 -18.26
C LYS A 40 -55.52 -0.92 -18.47
N ILE A 41 -55.24 -1.71 -17.44
CA ILE A 41 -54.17 -2.69 -17.44
C ILE A 41 -54.75 -4.05 -17.85
N SER A 42 -54.26 -4.59 -18.97
CA SER A 42 -54.53 -5.96 -19.39
C SER A 42 -53.50 -6.90 -18.78
N LEU A 43 -53.76 -8.21 -18.82
CA LEU A 43 -52.83 -9.25 -18.36
C LEU A 43 -51.43 -9.13 -18.99
N GLN A 44 -51.34 -8.80 -20.27
CA GLN A 44 -50.06 -8.58 -20.94
C GLN A 44 -49.32 -7.36 -20.40
N ASN A 45 -50.02 -6.25 -20.21
CA ASN A 45 -49.44 -5.03 -19.66
C ASN A 45 -48.98 -5.23 -18.22
N GLU A 46 -49.75 -5.99 -17.44
CA GLU A 46 -49.41 -6.39 -16.08
C GLU A 46 -48.12 -7.22 -16.05
N ALA A 47 -47.99 -8.23 -16.92
CA ALA A 47 -46.77 -9.03 -17.02
C ALA A 47 -45.53 -8.18 -17.38
N VAL A 48 -45.69 -7.22 -18.30
CA VAL A 48 -44.61 -6.28 -18.66
C VAL A 48 -44.21 -5.42 -17.46
N ILE A 49 -45.17 -4.86 -16.71
CA ILE A 49 -44.89 -4.06 -15.51
C ILE A 49 -44.19 -4.91 -14.44
N LYS A 50 -44.68 -6.12 -14.18
CA LYS A 50 -44.06 -7.07 -13.23
C LYS A 50 -42.61 -7.38 -13.61
N ASN A 51 -42.34 -7.62 -14.89
CA ASN A 51 -41.00 -7.88 -15.41
C ASN A 51 -40.05 -6.67 -15.26
N VAL A 52 -40.51 -5.45 -15.50
CA VAL A 52 -39.69 -4.24 -15.31
C VAL A 52 -39.33 -4.04 -13.85
N ILE A 53 -40.28 -4.25 -12.95
CA ILE A 53 -40.05 -4.19 -11.50
C ILE A 53 -39.00 -5.23 -11.09
N ALA A 54 -39.16 -6.49 -11.52
CA ALA A 54 -38.19 -7.55 -11.25
C ALA A 54 -36.78 -7.21 -11.76
N LYS A 55 -36.66 -6.73 -13.00
CA LYS A 55 -35.37 -6.33 -13.59
C LYS A 55 -34.73 -5.14 -12.87
N SER A 56 -35.52 -4.18 -12.39
CA SER A 56 -34.98 -3.04 -11.64
C SER A 56 -34.36 -3.48 -10.30
N LYS A 57 -34.96 -4.46 -9.61
CA LYS A 57 -34.42 -5.02 -8.37
C LYS A 57 -33.06 -5.68 -8.63
N THR A 58 -32.98 -6.55 -9.64
CA THR A 58 -31.73 -7.26 -9.95
C THR A 58 -30.63 -6.32 -10.40
N LYS A 59 -30.93 -5.36 -11.28
CA LYS A 59 -29.95 -4.36 -11.75
C LYS A 59 -29.36 -3.55 -10.59
N THR A 60 -30.19 -3.07 -9.66
CA THR A 60 -29.70 -2.32 -8.48
C THR A 60 -28.89 -3.16 -7.51
N GLN A 61 -29.13 -4.48 -7.43
CA GLN A 61 -28.34 -5.38 -6.59
C GLN A 61 -26.98 -5.65 -7.24
N THR A 62 -26.96 -5.97 -8.54
CA THR A 62 -25.72 -6.25 -9.28
C THR A 62 -24.79 -5.04 -9.30
N GLU A 63 -25.30 -3.84 -9.57
CA GLU A 63 -24.50 -2.60 -9.57
C GLU A 63 -23.87 -2.32 -8.19
N LYS A 64 -24.64 -2.49 -7.11
CA LYS A 64 -24.13 -2.35 -5.75
C LYS A 64 -23.03 -3.37 -5.43
N THR A 65 -23.23 -4.64 -5.82
CA THR A 65 -22.22 -5.68 -5.58
C THR A 65 -20.94 -5.43 -6.38
N THR A 66 -21.04 -4.94 -7.62
CA THR A 66 -19.85 -4.62 -8.43
C THR A 66 -19.07 -3.43 -7.88
N ILE A 67 -19.75 -2.40 -7.39
CA ILE A 67 -19.09 -1.23 -6.77
C ILE A 67 -18.37 -1.65 -5.49
N LEU A 68 -19.02 -2.45 -4.63
CA LEU A 68 -18.42 -2.95 -3.40
C LEU A 68 -17.20 -3.85 -3.68
N HIS A 69 -17.28 -4.72 -4.69
CA HIS A 69 -16.17 -5.57 -5.09
C HIS A 69 -14.96 -4.76 -5.58
N ASN A 70 -15.19 -3.73 -6.41
CA ASN A 70 -14.13 -2.86 -6.89
C ASN A 70 -13.48 -2.06 -5.76
N GLU A 71 -14.28 -1.54 -4.81
CA GLU A 71 -13.76 -0.83 -3.65
C GLU A 71 -12.92 -1.75 -2.76
N LEU A 72 -13.38 -2.99 -2.54
CA LEU A 72 -12.65 -3.97 -1.75
C LEU A 72 -11.32 -4.34 -2.42
N SER A 73 -11.33 -4.62 -3.73
CA SER A 73 -10.11 -4.92 -4.49
C SER A 73 -9.10 -3.75 -4.47
N ALA A 74 -9.57 -2.50 -4.51
CA ALA A 74 -8.72 -1.33 -4.40
C ALA A 74 -8.10 -1.21 -3.00
N LYS A 75 -8.88 -1.48 -1.94
CA LYS A 75 -8.38 -1.51 -0.56
C LYS A 75 -7.35 -2.62 -0.35
N ASP A 76 -7.60 -3.82 -0.87
CA ASP A 76 -6.66 -4.94 -0.77
C ASP A 76 -5.33 -4.61 -1.46
N SER A 77 -5.39 -3.97 -2.64
CA SER A 77 -4.19 -3.52 -3.36
C SER A 77 -3.41 -2.48 -2.56
N TYR A 78 -4.12 -1.55 -1.90
CA TYR A 78 -3.51 -0.52 -1.05
C TYR A 78 -2.88 -1.11 0.22
N ILE A 79 -3.56 -2.07 0.86
CA ILE A 79 -3.02 -2.80 2.01
C ILE A 79 -1.74 -3.54 1.60
N HIS A 80 -1.76 -4.22 0.46
CA HIS A 80 -0.58 -4.94 -0.03
C HIS A 80 0.61 -4.00 -0.29
N HIS A 81 0.37 -2.81 -0.85
CA HIS A 81 1.39 -1.79 -1.00
C HIS A 81 1.97 -1.35 0.36
N LEU A 82 1.11 -1.07 1.35
CA LEU A 82 1.55 -0.69 2.69
C LEU A 82 2.35 -1.81 3.39
N GLU A 83 1.97 -3.07 3.20
CA GLU A 83 2.73 -4.22 3.72
C GLU A 83 4.12 -4.31 3.10
N GLN A 84 4.23 -4.12 1.77
CA GLN A 84 5.52 -4.09 1.08
C GLN A 84 6.40 -2.93 1.56
N GLU A 85 5.82 -1.73 1.71
CA GLU A 85 6.55 -0.56 2.19
C GLU A 85 7.05 -0.77 3.63
N ASN A 86 6.20 -1.31 4.51
CA ASN A 86 6.61 -1.66 5.88
C ASN A 86 7.72 -2.70 5.90
N SER A 87 7.62 -3.74 5.08
CA SER A 87 8.68 -4.76 4.98
C SER A 87 10.00 -4.15 4.50
N TYR A 88 9.96 -3.24 3.54
CA TYR A 88 11.15 -2.55 3.04
C TYR A 88 11.78 -1.66 4.12
N LEU A 89 10.97 -0.88 4.83
CA LEU A 89 11.44 -0.03 5.92
C LEU A 89 12.05 -0.84 7.07
N GLN A 90 11.46 -2.00 7.41
CA GLN A 90 12.02 -2.91 8.41
C GLN A 90 13.40 -3.44 8.02
N GLN A 91 13.59 -3.84 6.76
CA GLN A 91 14.90 -4.29 6.27
C GLN A 91 15.94 -3.15 6.30
N GLN A 92 15.52 -1.94 5.96
CA GLN A 92 16.41 -0.77 6.00
C GLN A 92 16.83 -0.45 7.44
N LEU A 93 15.90 -0.54 8.38
CA LEU A 93 16.16 -0.36 9.81
C LEU A 93 17.13 -1.42 10.34
N GLU A 94 16.92 -2.69 10.00
CA GLU A 94 17.81 -3.79 10.39
C GLU A 94 19.24 -3.56 9.87
N ARG A 95 19.38 -3.18 8.60
CA ARG A 95 20.69 -2.86 8.02
C ARG A 95 21.35 -1.67 8.72
N SER A 96 20.59 -0.64 9.07
CA SER A 96 21.09 0.51 9.83
C SER A 96 21.58 0.09 11.22
N GLN A 97 20.85 -0.78 11.91
CA GLN A 97 21.25 -1.29 13.22
C GLN A 97 22.55 -2.10 13.13
N GLN A 98 22.67 -2.97 12.13
CA GLN A 98 23.90 -3.75 11.91
C GLN A 98 25.13 -2.86 11.66
N LEU A 99 24.97 -1.78 10.89
CA LEU A 99 26.05 -0.82 10.65
C LEU A 99 26.47 -0.10 11.94
N LEU A 100 25.51 0.34 12.74
CA LEU A 100 25.77 0.97 14.04
C LEU A 100 26.49 0.02 15.00
N ASP A 101 26.06 -1.24 15.07
CA ASP A 101 26.70 -2.24 15.92
C ASP A 101 28.15 -2.49 15.48
N HIS A 102 28.41 -2.52 14.18
CA HIS A 102 29.77 -2.66 13.64
C HIS A 102 30.66 -1.47 13.99
N GLU A 103 30.14 -0.25 13.86
CA GLU A 103 30.86 0.98 14.22
C GLU A 103 31.20 1.03 15.71
N GLN A 104 30.28 0.63 16.58
CA GLN A 104 30.53 0.54 18.02
C GLN A 104 31.62 -0.48 18.35
N GLN A 105 31.61 -1.65 17.71
CA GLN A 105 32.64 -2.66 17.89
C GLN A 105 34.01 -2.16 17.46
N LEU A 106 34.08 -1.47 16.32
CA LEU A 106 35.32 -0.90 15.81
C LEU A 106 35.88 0.16 16.77
N HIS A 107 35.02 1.08 17.25
CA HIS A 107 35.42 2.07 18.24
C HIS A 107 35.97 1.46 19.53
N LEU A 108 35.34 0.41 20.06
CA LEU A 108 35.84 -0.30 21.24
C LEU A 108 37.20 -0.97 20.97
N ALA A 109 37.40 -1.54 19.77
CA ALA A 109 38.67 -2.13 19.38
C ALA A 109 39.78 -1.08 19.28
N ASP A 110 39.48 0.08 18.69
CA ASP A 110 40.44 1.18 18.56
C ASP A 110 40.79 1.79 19.91
N GLN A 111 39.82 2.00 20.81
CA GLN A 111 40.09 2.43 22.20
C GLN A 111 41.00 1.45 22.94
N LYS A 112 40.78 0.14 22.79
CA LYS A 112 41.65 -0.89 23.37
C LYS A 112 43.07 -0.87 22.79
N ARG A 113 43.25 -0.54 21.52
CA ARG A 113 44.57 -0.40 20.89
C ARG A 113 45.28 0.86 21.38
N ILE A 114 44.59 1.99 21.41
CA ILE A 114 45.13 3.28 21.89
C ILE A 114 45.61 3.12 23.33
N THR A 115 44.77 2.57 24.22
CA THR A 115 45.15 2.33 25.62
C THR A 115 46.30 1.35 25.81
N GLN A 116 46.53 0.41 24.87
CA GLN A 116 47.72 -0.46 24.89
C GLN A 116 48.99 0.30 24.48
N LEU A 117 48.88 1.20 23.50
CA LEU A 117 50.00 2.04 23.04
C LEU A 117 50.35 3.14 24.04
N GLU A 118 49.38 3.64 24.80
CA GLU A 118 49.57 4.65 25.84
C GLU A 118 50.15 4.09 27.14
N LYS A 119 50.22 2.76 27.31
CA LYS A 119 50.90 2.17 28.47
C LYS A 119 52.40 2.48 28.35
N PRO A 120 53.00 3.21 29.31
CA PRO A 120 54.43 3.44 29.30
C PRO A 120 55.16 2.10 29.46
N ASP A 121 56.15 1.87 28.60
CA ASP A 121 57.08 0.74 28.66
C ASP A 121 57.75 0.69 30.03
N THR A 122 57.11 0.01 30.97
CA THR A 122 57.67 -0.35 32.26
C THR A 122 58.21 -1.77 32.14
N ASN A 123 59.20 -1.96 31.28
CA ASN A 123 60.10 -3.08 31.41
C ASN A 123 61.52 -2.68 31.04
N ASN A 124 62.28 -2.39 32.08
CA ASN A 124 63.70 -2.14 32.09
C ASN A 124 64.43 -3.50 32.14
N GLN A 125 65.60 -3.58 31.46
CA GLN A 125 66.76 -4.47 31.67
C GLN A 125 67.07 -5.61 30.64
N ASN A 126 68.26 -5.43 30.04
CA ASN A 126 69.30 -6.42 29.66
C ASN A 126 69.09 -7.39 28.48
N THR A 127 69.91 -7.25 27.43
CA THR A 127 71.23 -7.93 27.32
C THR A 127 72.01 -7.47 26.08
N LYS A 128 73.34 -7.33 26.24
CA LYS A 128 74.35 -7.00 25.23
C LYS A 128 74.46 -8.12 24.18
N THR A 129 74.66 -7.76 22.90
CA THR A 129 75.69 -8.41 22.05
C THR A 129 76.22 -7.42 21.01
N GLN A 130 77.55 -7.36 20.91
CA GLN A 130 78.34 -6.54 19.98
C GLN A 130 78.37 -7.19 18.58
N ALA A 131 78.36 -6.39 17.51
CA ALA A 131 79.16 -6.63 16.29
C ALA A 131 79.11 -5.40 15.34
N ASP A 132 80.29 -4.81 15.15
CA ASP A 132 80.85 -4.10 14.00
C ASP A 132 80.06 -3.10 13.13
N THR A 133 80.54 -1.85 13.22
CA THR A 133 81.06 -1.00 12.14
C THR A 133 80.19 -0.75 10.90
N GLN A 134 79.60 0.44 10.82
CA GLN A 134 79.91 1.43 9.77
C GLN A 134 79.26 2.80 10.08
N GLN A 135 80.10 3.84 10.09
CA GLN A 135 79.69 5.24 10.05
C GLN A 135 79.00 5.54 8.71
N GLN A 136 77.84 6.20 8.74
CA GLN A 136 77.39 7.06 7.65
C GLN A 136 76.35 8.06 8.15
N ASP A 137 76.82 9.30 8.25
CA ASP A 137 76.15 10.61 8.16
C ASP A 137 74.72 10.78 8.68
N ASP A 138 74.61 11.65 9.69
CA ASP A 138 73.38 12.32 10.10
C ASP A 138 72.74 13.07 8.92
N GLN A 139 71.74 12.46 8.32
CA GLN A 139 70.72 13.14 7.53
C GLN A 139 69.37 12.93 8.23
N PRO A 140 68.60 13.98 8.51
CA PRO A 140 67.27 13.83 9.09
C PRO A 140 66.40 13.06 8.08
N LYS A 141 65.92 11.88 8.49
CA LYS A 141 65.03 11.06 7.67
C LYS A 141 63.73 11.84 7.44
N LYS A 142 63.63 12.52 6.30
CA LYS A 142 62.40 13.18 5.84
C LYS A 142 61.24 12.18 5.90
N GLY A 143 60.19 12.58 6.61
CA GLY A 143 59.02 11.74 6.84
C GLY A 143 58.34 11.35 5.54
N PHE A 144 57.54 10.29 5.59
CA PHE A 144 56.79 9.76 4.44
C PHE A 144 56.03 10.84 3.65
N PHE A 145 55.51 11.87 4.34
CA PHE A 145 54.80 13.00 3.73
C PHE A 145 55.70 13.98 2.98
N GLU A 146 56.91 14.27 3.46
CA GLU A 146 57.86 15.11 2.70
C GLU A 146 58.32 14.42 1.41
N ARG A 147 58.38 13.08 1.39
CA ARG A 147 58.69 12.32 0.18
C ARG A 147 57.59 12.33 -0.86
N LEU A 148 56.32 12.40 -0.45
CA LEU A 148 55.17 12.36 -1.36
C LEU A 148 54.72 13.73 -1.85
N PHE A 149 54.92 14.77 -1.04
CA PHE A 149 54.34 16.10 -1.28
C PHE A 149 55.35 17.25 -1.14
N GLY A 150 56.63 16.95 -0.89
CA GLY A 150 57.69 17.95 -0.97
C GLY A 150 57.90 18.39 -2.41
N LYS A 151 57.76 19.69 -2.66
CA LYS A 151 57.98 20.33 -3.97
C LYS A 151 59.39 20.10 -4.51
#